data_AF-A0A1H0ZT15-F1
#
_entry.id   AF-A0A1H0ZT15-F1
#
_cell.length_a   1.000
_cell.length_b   1.000
_cell.length_c   1.000
_cell.angle_alpha   90.00
_cell.angle_beta   90.00
_cell.angle_gamma   90.00
#
_symmetry.space_group_name_H-M   'P 1'
#
loop_
_entity.id
_entity.type
_entity.pdbx_description
1 polymer ?
#
loop_
_entity_poly.entity_id
_entity_poly.type
_entity_poly.pdbx_seq_one_letter_code
_entity_poly.pdbx_strand_id
1 'polypeptide(L)'
;MVLTLLAGFLVYLAVPNMGTALRAARADGTPGVFVPQRLYCIQHPGHESCVWVGEFRSGDGKVRRTEVEMYGSDRSSHRRGEAVPAVDVGADSRVYGPGGSNEWIFNVLLILVALAILWSLYGRRPRRDARRSGVPAGDAHQEVGEGSRG
;
A
#
# COMPACT_ATOMS: atom_id res chain seq x y z
N MET A 1 19.86 -1.89 -10.71
CA MET A 1 18.78 -1.22 -11.48
C MET A 1 17.45 -1.94 -11.38
N VAL A 2 17.35 -3.26 -11.65
CA VAL A 2 16.06 -3.99 -11.65
C VAL A 2 15.25 -3.79 -10.37
N LEU A 3 15.85 -3.99 -9.18
CA LEU A 3 15.15 -3.80 -7.90
C LEU A 3 14.73 -2.35 -7.63
N THR A 4 15.51 -1.38 -8.10
CA THR A 4 15.15 0.05 -8.01
C THR A 4 13.95 0.37 -8.92
N LEU A 5 13.93 -0.19 -10.13
CA LEU A 5 12.79 -0.05 -11.06
C LEU A 5 11.54 -0.73 -10.50
N LEU A 6 11.68 -1.91 -9.90
CA LEU A 6 10.59 -2.60 -9.21
C LEU A 6 10.03 -1.74 -8.07
N ALA A 7 10.88 -1.18 -7.20
CA ALA A 7 10.45 -0.30 -6.12
C ALA A 7 9.72 0.94 -6.66
N GLY A 8 10.26 1.56 -7.71
CA GLY A 8 9.59 2.68 -8.39
C GLY A 8 8.22 2.28 -8.97
N PHE A 9 8.12 1.10 -9.57
CA PHE A 9 6.86 0.57 -10.11
C PHE A 9 5.83 0.32 -9.01
N LEU A 10 6.23 -0.25 -7.86
CA LEU A 10 5.32 -0.44 -6.72
C LEU A 10 4.78 0.89 -6.19
N VAL A 11 5.63 1.91 -6.09
CA VAL A 11 5.20 3.27 -5.70
C VAL A 11 4.25 3.86 -6.74
N TYR A 12 4.56 3.70 -8.03
CA TYR A 12 3.72 4.16 -9.13
C TYR A 12 2.31 3.54 -9.07
N LEU A 13 2.17 2.27 -8.70
CA LEU A 13 0.87 1.64 -8.52
C LEU A 13 0.10 2.14 -7.28
N ALA A 14 0.80 2.44 -6.18
CA ALA A 14 0.17 2.76 -4.90
C ALA A 14 -0.26 4.23 -4.77
N VAL A 15 0.51 5.17 -5.33
CA VAL A 15 0.34 6.61 -5.08
C VAL A 15 -0.94 7.21 -5.69
N PRO A 16 -1.32 6.95 -6.96
CA PRO A 16 -2.41 7.66 -7.62
C PRO A 16 -3.76 7.54 -6.90
N ASN A 17 -4.03 6.39 -6.29
CA ASN A 17 -5.30 6.10 -5.63
C ASN A 17 -5.27 6.27 -4.11
N MET A 18 -4.15 6.70 -3.53
CA MET A 18 -3.98 6.76 -2.08
C MET A 18 -4.98 7.72 -1.41
N GLY A 19 -5.22 8.89 -2.01
CA GLY A 19 -6.17 9.87 -1.46
C GLY A 19 -7.59 9.31 -1.36
N THR A 20 -8.07 8.70 -2.45
CA THR A 20 -9.39 8.06 -2.49
C THR A 20 -9.48 6.87 -1.54
N ALA A 21 -8.44 6.03 -1.48
CA ALA A 21 -8.39 4.90 -0.54
C ALA A 21 -8.43 5.34 0.93
N LEU A 22 -7.75 6.44 1.28
CA LEU A 22 -7.78 7.00 2.64
C LEU A 22 -9.13 7.62 2.99
N ARG A 23 -9.80 8.27 2.03
CA ARG A 23 -11.15 8.78 2.21
C ARG A 23 -12.15 7.63 2.36
N ALA A 24 -12.06 6.63 1.49
CA ALA A 24 -12.85 5.40 1.57
C ALA A 24 -12.69 4.70 2.92
N ALA A 25 -11.46 4.58 3.44
CA ALA A 25 -11.20 3.98 4.75
C ALA A 25 -11.95 4.65 5.91
N ARG A 26 -12.19 5.97 5.81
CA ARG A 26 -12.88 6.77 6.83
C ARG A 26 -14.36 7.02 6.50
N ALA A 27 -14.85 6.50 5.37
CA ALA A 27 -16.12 6.91 4.78
C ALA A 27 -16.24 8.45 4.68
N ASP A 28 -15.13 9.12 4.36
CA ASP A 28 -15.04 10.57 4.24
C ASP A 28 -15.46 10.99 2.82
N GLY A 29 -16.73 11.34 2.68
CA GLY A 29 -17.32 11.69 1.39
C GLY A 29 -18.76 12.17 1.53
N THR A 30 -19.47 12.21 0.42
CA THR A 30 -20.87 12.66 0.38
C THR A 30 -21.79 11.50 0.76
N PRO A 31 -22.53 11.58 1.89
CA PRO A 31 -23.45 10.53 2.27
C PRO A 31 -24.70 10.53 1.39
N GLY A 32 -25.25 9.35 1.16
CA GLY A 32 -26.41 9.17 0.30
C GLY A 32 -26.95 7.75 0.33
N VAL A 33 -27.70 7.43 -0.72
CA VAL A 33 -28.38 6.15 -0.90
C VAL A 33 -27.91 5.53 -2.20
N PHE A 34 -27.53 4.27 -2.13
CA PHE A 34 -27.33 3.40 -3.29
C PHE A 34 -28.56 2.52 -3.49
N VAL A 35 -29.01 2.39 -4.73
CA VAL A 35 -30.10 1.48 -5.12
C VAL A 35 -29.52 0.44 -6.06
N PRO A 36 -29.31 -0.81 -5.61
CA PRO A 36 -28.78 -1.90 -6.42
C PRO A 36 -29.74 -2.20 -7.57
N GLN A 37 -29.24 -2.24 -8.79
CA GLN A 37 -30.06 -2.51 -9.97
C GLN A 37 -29.73 -3.84 -10.60
N ARG A 38 -28.46 -4.24 -10.66
CA ARG A 38 -28.05 -5.51 -11.26
C ARG A 38 -26.85 -6.09 -10.55
N LEU A 39 -26.73 -7.40 -10.60
CA LEU A 39 -25.57 -8.12 -10.12
C LEU A 39 -24.68 -8.44 -11.32
N TYR A 40 -23.41 -8.06 -11.25
CA TYR A 40 -22.40 -8.40 -12.24
C TYR A 40 -21.43 -9.41 -11.62
N CYS A 41 -21.24 -10.56 -12.26
CA CYS A 41 -20.38 -11.63 -11.74
C CYS A 41 -19.32 -12.02 -12.77
N ILE A 42 -18.09 -12.15 -12.31
CA ILE A 42 -16.96 -12.69 -13.07
C ILE A 42 -16.58 -14.04 -12.48
N GLN A 43 -16.46 -15.04 -13.36
CA GLN A 43 -15.99 -16.36 -12.98
C GLN A 43 -14.47 -16.42 -13.04
N HIS A 44 -13.83 -16.68 -11.90
CA HIS A 44 -12.42 -17.02 -11.81
C HIS A 44 -12.25 -18.52 -11.59
N PRO A 45 -11.08 -19.11 -11.91
CA PRO A 45 -10.78 -20.48 -11.53
C PRO A 45 -10.95 -20.67 -10.01
N GLY A 46 -11.88 -21.56 -9.62
CA GLY A 46 -12.13 -21.92 -8.22
C GLY A 46 -13.04 -20.99 -7.41
N HIS A 47 -13.48 -19.84 -7.94
CA HIS A 47 -14.41 -18.95 -7.23
C HIS A 47 -15.14 -17.98 -8.18
N GLU A 48 -16.29 -17.48 -7.73
CA GLU A 48 -17.04 -16.41 -8.39
C GLU A 48 -16.86 -15.10 -7.61
N SER A 49 -16.68 -13.98 -8.33
CA SER A 49 -16.70 -12.64 -7.74
C SER A 49 -17.85 -11.86 -8.33
N CYS A 50 -18.80 -11.47 -7.48
CA CYS A 50 -19.96 -10.67 -7.88
C CYS A 50 -19.91 -9.29 -7.23
N VAL A 51 -20.44 -8.29 -7.93
CA VAL A 51 -20.58 -6.92 -7.45
C VAL A 51 -21.97 -6.39 -7.84
N TRP A 52 -22.59 -5.62 -6.94
CA TRP A 52 -23.83 -4.93 -7.24
C TRP A 52 -23.54 -3.60 -7.95
N VAL A 53 -24.22 -3.39 -9.08
CA VAL A 53 -24.19 -2.16 -9.86
C VAL A 53 -25.55 -1.49 -9.80
N GLY A 54 -25.57 -0.17 -9.67
CA GLY A 54 -26.81 0.58 -9.53
C GLY A 54 -26.64 2.09 -9.57
N GLU A 55 -27.54 2.78 -8.89
CA GLU A 55 -27.57 4.23 -8.82
C GLU A 55 -27.23 4.72 -7.42
N PHE A 56 -26.47 5.81 -7.34
CA PHE A 56 -26.24 6.56 -6.13
C PHE A 56 -26.90 7.93 -6.20
N ARG A 57 -27.48 8.38 -5.09
CA ARG A 57 -27.99 9.74 -4.89
C ARG A 57 -27.52 10.28 -3.55
N SER A 58 -26.94 11.48 -3.53
CA SER A 58 -26.61 12.17 -2.28
C SER A 58 -27.87 12.54 -1.48
N GLY A 59 -27.72 12.67 -0.17
CA GLY A 59 -28.84 13.07 0.71
C GLY A 59 -29.41 14.45 0.38
N ASP A 60 -28.61 15.35 -0.20
CA ASP A 60 -29.05 16.67 -0.66
C ASP A 60 -29.56 16.68 -2.12
N GLY A 61 -29.54 15.53 -2.80
CA GLY A 61 -30.02 15.35 -4.17
C GLY A 61 -29.13 15.98 -5.25
N LYS A 62 -28.01 16.65 -4.91
CA LYS A 62 -27.16 17.34 -5.89
C LYS A 62 -26.26 16.41 -6.67
N VAL A 63 -25.84 15.28 -6.08
CA VAL A 63 -25.02 14.28 -6.73
C VAL A 63 -25.90 13.10 -7.09
N ARG A 64 -25.90 12.76 -8.38
CA ARG A 64 -26.50 11.53 -8.88
C ARG A 64 -25.50 10.83 -9.79
N ARG A 65 -25.30 9.54 -9.54
CA ARG A 65 -24.42 8.70 -10.33
C ARG A 65 -25.17 7.44 -10.71
N THR A 66 -25.03 7.05 -11.96
CA THR A 66 -25.59 5.82 -12.52
C THR A 66 -24.46 4.86 -12.82
N GLU A 67 -24.77 3.57 -12.93
CA GLU A 67 -23.79 2.56 -13.33
C GLU A 67 -22.59 2.47 -12.36
N VAL A 68 -22.80 2.75 -11.07
CA VAL A 68 -21.74 2.67 -10.05
C VAL A 68 -21.79 1.35 -9.30
N GLU A 69 -20.62 0.83 -8.96
CA GLU A 69 -20.44 -0.37 -8.17
C GLU A 69 -20.50 -0.07 -6.66
N MET A 70 -21.15 -0.94 -5.90
CA MET A 70 -21.04 -0.93 -4.44
C MET A 70 -19.78 -1.70 -4.04
N TYR A 71 -18.79 -0.99 -3.49
CA TYR A 71 -17.55 -1.59 -3.02
C TYR A 71 -17.80 -2.64 -1.94
N GLY A 72 -17.09 -3.77 -2.03
CA GLY A 72 -17.17 -4.86 -1.06
C GLY A 72 -18.50 -5.61 -1.06
N SER A 73 -19.39 -5.33 -2.02
CA SER A 73 -20.62 -6.09 -2.20
C SER A 73 -20.34 -7.46 -2.82
N ASP A 74 -21.20 -8.42 -2.50
CA ASP A 74 -21.25 -9.75 -3.10
C ASP A 74 -22.70 -10.12 -3.45
N ARG A 75 -22.90 -11.34 -3.97
CA ARG A 75 -24.22 -11.86 -4.36
C ARG A 75 -25.28 -11.76 -3.24
N SER A 76 -24.87 -11.97 -1.99
CA SER A 76 -25.74 -12.01 -0.81
C SER A 76 -25.88 -10.68 -0.08
N SER A 77 -24.98 -9.74 -0.34
CA SER A 77 -24.91 -8.45 0.37
C SER A 77 -26.15 -7.57 0.24
N HIS A 78 -26.84 -7.61 -0.90
CA HIS A 78 -27.96 -6.70 -1.22
C HIS A 78 -29.06 -7.38 -2.02
N ARG A 79 -30.22 -6.71 -2.09
CA ARG A 79 -31.31 -7.06 -3.00
C ARG A 79 -31.55 -5.95 -4.01
N ARG A 80 -31.97 -6.34 -5.22
CA ARG A 80 -32.32 -5.40 -6.28
C ARG A 80 -33.44 -4.46 -5.79
N GLY A 81 -33.26 -3.16 -5.99
CA GLY A 81 -34.22 -2.10 -5.64
C GLY A 81 -34.20 -1.69 -4.17
N GLU A 82 -33.47 -2.40 -3.31
CA GLU A 82 -33.39 -2.08 -1.88
C GLU A 82 -32.46 -0.88 -1.65
N ALA A 83 -33.00 0.22 -1.15
CA ALA A 83 -32.21 1.40 -0.81
C ALA A 83 -31.26 1.08 0.35
N VAL A 84 -29.95 1.23 0.12
CA VAL A 84 -28.92 1.01 1.14
C VAL A 84 -28.08 2.28 1.37
N PRO A 85 -27.66 2.56 2.61
CA PRO A 85 -26.76 3.68 2.88
C PRO A 85 -25.42 3.52 2.14
N ALA A 86 -24.94 4.60 1.54
CA ALA A 86 -23.67 4.64 0.83
C ALA A 86 -23.01 6.01 0.94
N VAL A 87 -21.71 6.05 0.65
CA VAL A 87 -20.87 7.25 0.66
C VAL A 87 -20.11 7.33 -0.67
N ASP A 88 -20.23 8.47 -1.34
CA ASP A 88 -19.40 8.81 -2.50
C ASP A 88 -18.17 9.59 -2.05
N VAL A 89 -17.01 8.93 -2.10
CA VAL A 89 -15.70 9.50 -1.77
C VAL A 89 -14.97 10.06 -3.00
N GLY A 90 -15.68 10.22 -4.12
CA GLY A 90 -15.14 10.73 -5.39
C GLY A 90 -14.31 9.70 -6.16
N ALA A 91 -14.61 8.41 -6.02
CA ALA A 91 -13.99 7.35 -6.83
C ALA A 91 -14.67 7.23 -8.20
N ASP A 92 -13.94 6.82 -9.25
CA ASP A 92 -14.39 6.92 -10.65
C ASP A 92 -15.67 6.13 -10.97
N SER A 93 -15.84 4.93 -10.42
CA SER A 93 -16.94 4.02 -10.76
C SER A 93 -17.59 3.35 -9.56
N ARG A 94 -17.27 3.77 -8.34
CA ARG A 94 -17.63 3.06 -7.12
C ARG A 94 -18.09 3.97 -5.99
N VAL A 95 -18.99 3.46 -5.18
CA VAL A 95 -19.43 4.03 -3.90
C VAL A 95 -19.16 3.02 -2.79
N TYR A 96 -19.12 3.49 -1.54
CA TYR A 96 -18.70 2.69 -0.41
C TYR A 96 -19.80 2.62 0.65
N GLY A 97 -19.86 1.54 1.40
CA GLY A 97 -20.71 1.47 2.60
C GLY A 97 -20.24 2.44 3.68
N PRO A 98 -21.10 2.76 4.68
CA PRO A 98 -20.74 3.68 5.77
C PRO A 98 -19.62 3.15 6.68
N GLY A 99 -19.33 1.84 6.64
CA GLY A 99 -18.21 1.25 7.36
C GLY A 99 -16.83 1.50 6.73
N GLY A 100 -16.78 2.13 5.55
CA GLY A 100 -15.54 2.45 4.83
C GLY A 100 -14.97 1.27 4.03
N SER A 101 -13.65 1.31 3.76
CA SER A 101 -12.95 0.29 2.95
C SER A 101 -11.60 -0.10 3.54
N ASN A 102 -11.13 -1.31 3.18
CA ASN A 102 -9.82 -1.82 3.56
C ASN A 102 -8.79 -1.72 2.42
N GLU A 103 -9.10 -0.99 1.34
CA GLU A 103 -8.21 -0.85 0.16
C GLU A 103 -6.86 -0.23 0.53
N TRP A 104 -6.84 0.65 1.53
CA TRP A 104 -5.63 1.32 2.01
C TRP A 104 -4.56 0.33 2.52
N ILE A 105 -4.95 -0.84 3.04
CA ILE A 105 -4.04 -1.85 3.57
C ILE A 105 -3.09 -2.33 2.46
N PHE A 106 -3.64 -2.60 1.28
CA PHE A 106 -2.86 -3.07 0.15
C PHE A 106 -1.86 -2.00 -0.32
N ASN A 107 -2.30 -0.74 -0.42
CA ASN A 107 -1.42 0.36 -0.81
C ASN A 107 -0.29 0.59 0.21
N VAL A 108 -0.59 0.52 1.51
CA VAL A 108 0.43 0.61 2.57
C VAL A 108 1.44 -0.55 2.45
N LEU A 109 0.97 -1.78 2.23
CA LEU A 109 1.84 -2.93 2.07
C LEU A 109 2.79 -2.77 0.87
N LEU A 110 2.29 -2.31 -0.28
CA LEU A 110 3.12 -2.04 -1.45
C LEU A 110 4.22 -1.00 -1.16
N ILE A 111 3.86 0.08 -0.45
CA ILE A 111 4.82 1.12 -0.06
C ILE A 111 5.88 0.55 0.90
N LEU A 112 5.48 -0.26 1.88
CA LEU A 112 6.41 -0.89 2.82
C LEU A 112 7.39 -1.82 2.10
N VAL A 113 6.91 -2.61 1.13
CA VAL A 113 7.78 -3.48 0.30
C VAL A 113 8.76 -2.63 -0.52
N ALA A 114 8.28 -1.55 -1.15
CA ALA A 114 9.15 -0.64 -1.91
C ALA A 114 10.23 -0.02 -1.02
N LEU A 115 9.86 0.47 0.18
CA LEU A 115 10.80 1.02 1.16
C LEU A 115 11.80 -0.03 1.65
N ALA A 116 11.37 -1.26 1.91
CA ALA A 116 12.26 -2.35 2.32
C ALA A 116 13.31 -2.67 1.24
N ILE A 117 12.92 -2.67 -0.04
CA ILE A 117 13.85 -2.86 -1.17
C ILE A 117 14.88 -1.72 -1.19
N LEU A 118 14.41 -0.47 -1.13
CA LEU A 118 15.30 0.71 -1.16
C LEU A 118 16.24 0.73 0.05
N TRP A 119 15.74 0.41 1.24
CA TRP A 119 16.54 0.31 2.45
C TRP A 119 17.60 -0.78 2.36
N SER A 120 17.26 -1.95 1.81
CA SER A 120 18.21 -3.05 1.61
C SER A 120 19.37 -2.65 0.69
N LEU A 121 19.07 -1.92 -0.39
CA LEU A 121 20.05 -1.50 -1.39
C LEU A 121 20.91 -0.31 -0.97
N TYR A 122 20.30 0.69 -0.33
CA TYR A 122 20.92 2.00 -0.09
C TYR A 122 21.09 2.34 1.40
N GLY A 123 20.35 1.66 2.29
CA GLY A 123 20.37 1.88 3.74
C GLY A 123 21.50 1.15 4.46
N ARG A 124 22.05 0.08 3.87
CA ARG A 124 23.29 -0.55 4.34
C ARG A 124 24.50 0.22 3.83
N ARG A 125 24.78 1.39 4.41
CA ARG A 125 26.15 1.91 4.37
C ARG A 125 27.01 0.97 5.23
N PRO A 126 28.00 0.25 4.68
CA PRO A 126 28.97 -0.40 5.54
C PRO A 126 29.58 0.70 6.40
N ARG A 127 29.51 0.54 7.74
CA ARG A 127 30.45 1.22 8.63
C ARG A 127 31.82 0.78 8.14
N ARG A 128 32.45 1.58 7.27
CA ARG A 128 33.81 1.37 6.80
C ARG A 128 34.68 1.24 8.04
N ASP A 129 35.11 0.01 8.28
CA ASP A 129 36.34 -0.40 8.93
C ASP A 129 37.08 0.71 9.70
N ALA A 130 36.60 1.04 10.90
CA ALA A 130 37.43 1.67 11.93
C ALA A 130 38.25 0.59 12.69
N ARG A 131 38.60 -0.51 12.02
CA ARG A 131 39.42 -1.62 12.57
C ARG A 131 40.52 -2.05 11.59
N ARG A 132 41.15 -1.07 10.92
CA ARG A 132 42.39 -1.28 10.16
C ARG A 132 43.51 -0.28 10.51
N SER A 133 43.40 0.40 11.66
CA SER A 133 44.44 1.30 12.17
C SER A 133 44.89 0.83 13.55
N GLY A 134 45.86 -0.07 13.57
CA GLY A 134 46.48 -0.66 14.75
C GLY A 134 46.78 -2.10 14.39
N VAL A 135 47.90 -2.42 13.74
CA VAL A 135 49.34 -2.29 14.12
C VAL A 135 50.13 -2.77 12.86
N PRO A 136 51.41 -2.44 12.55
CA PRO A 136 52.53 -1.93 13.38
C PRO A 136 53.38 -0.79 12.75
N ALA A 137 54.11 -0.04 13.59
CA ALA A 137 55.37 0.61 13.18
C ALA A 137 56.22 0.89 14.43
N GLY A 138 57.29 0.13 14.59
CA GLY A 138 58.23 0.27 15.70
C GLY A 138 59.32 -0.79 15.65
N ASP A 139 59.99 -0.92 14.50
CA ASP A 139 61.36 -1.44 14.46
C ASP A 139 62.28 -0.37 15.07
N ALA A 140 63.00 -0.73 16.13
CA ALA A 140 64.27 -0.11 16.48
C ALA A 140 65.11 -1.06 17.35
N HIS A 141 66.10 -1.67 16.69
CA HIS A 141 67.48 -1.92 17.14
C HIS A 141 67.71 -2.60 18.52
N GLN A 142 68.26 -3.83 18.56
CA GLN A 142 69.71 -4.14 18.62
C GLN A 142 70.29 -3.81 20.02
N GLU A 143 70.72 -4.78 20.84
CA GLU A 143 72.00 -5.47 20.69
C GLU A 143 72.01 -6.93 21.19
N VAL A 144 72.79 -7.72 20.46
CA VAL A 144 73.33 -9.04 20.79
C VAL A 144 74.69 -8.82 21.48
N GLY A 145 75.00 -9.57 22.54
CA GLY A 145 76.39 -9.99 22.78
C GLY A 145 76.95 -9.89 24.20
N GLU A 146 77.38 -11.06 24.67
CA GLU A 146 78.63 -11.30 25.39
C GLU A 146 78.84 -10.79 26.83
N GLY A 147 79.16 -11.74 27.73
CA GLY A 147 79.54 -11.46 29.11
C GLY A 147 80.96 -10.93 29.30
N SER A 148 81.22 -10.38 30.49
CA SER A 148 82.56 -10.29 31.08
C SER A 148 82.49 -9.99 32.58
N ARG A 149 83.08 -10.90 33.37
CA ARG A 149 83.89 -10.71 34.58
C ARG A 149 83.45 -9.71 35.67
N GLY A 150 83.30 -10.26 36.87
CA GLY A 150 83.43 -9.59 38.17
C GLY A 150 83.47 -10.63 39.27
#